data_AF-A0A1C7MRS4-F1
#
_entry.id   AF-A0A1C7MRS4-F1
#
_cell.length_a   1.000
_cell.length_b   1.000
_cell.length_c   1.000
_cell.angle_alpha   90.00
_cell.angle_beta   90.00
_cell.angle_gamma   90.00
#
_symmetry.space_group_name_H-M   'P 1'
#
loop_
_entity.id
_entity.type
_entity.pdbx_description
1 polymer ?
#
loop_
_entity_poly.entity_id
_entity_poly.type
_entity_poly.pdbx_seq_one_letter_code
_entity_poly.pdbx_strand_id
1 'polypeptide(L)'
;MSRSGAAVNSLLRSSRVSRSATFHVRCLATPSTSKPAFSQALADGPSLDDFIADSVQTALFWEHEHVRSPRLPSYLKTSIPKGASFSKIKKDLRGLNLHTVCEEARCPNIGDCWGGKPGETEEEGRNAATATIMLMGDTYLADGGAHHFAETIMKIKQKAPQILVEALTGDFGGSLPHVSIVAKSGLDVYAHNVETVEALTPFVRDRRATFRQSLSVLEHAKKEGVRITKTSIMLGVGEAEDQVMDTLRELRKVDVDVVTFGQYMRPTKRHMKVDRYVEPAEFDRWKQVAEDMGFLYVASGHWFAAVIRPASSTLKTYSEGRELRAEPEIWSRTRYLSPM
;
A
#
# COMPACT_ATOMS: atom_id res chain seq x y z
N MET A 1 -25.41 -15.44 -58.54
CA MET A 1 -26.36 -16.30 -59.31
C MET A 1 -26.11 -17.73 -58.85
N SER A 2 -27.00 -18.30 -58.01
CA SER A 2 -28.00 -19.34 -58.38
C SER A 2 -27.32 -20.64 -58.84
N ARG A 3 -27.59 -21.86 -58.36
CA ARG A 3 -28.67 -22.52 -57.58
C ARG A 3 -28.11 -23.93 -57.23
N SER A 4 -28.32 -24.48 -56.03
CA SER A 4 -29.46 -25.33 -55.62
C SER A 4 -29.46 -26.76 -56.20
N GLY A 5 -29.61 -27.76 -55.32
CA GLY A 5 -29.90 -29.15 -55.65
C GLY A 5 -29.99 -30.04 -54.41
N ALA A 6 -31.21 -30.24 -53.91
CA ALA A 6 -31.59 -31.03 -52.75
C ALA A 6 -32.31 -32.33 -53.15
N ALA A 7 -32.27 -33.35 -52.29
CA ALA A 7 -33.28 -34.43 -52.09
C ALA A 7 -32.82 -35.23 -50.84
N VAL A 8 -33.51 -35.36 -49.70
CA VAL A 8 -34.89 -35.74 -49.31
C VAL A 8 -35.23 -37.23 -49.52
N ASN A 9 -35.41 -37.96 -48.41
CA ASN A 9 -36.49 -38.93 -48.13
C ASN A 9 -36.37 -39.40 -46.66
N SER A 10 -37.34 -39.12 -45.78
CA SER A 10 -38.64 -39.80 -45.54
C SER A 10 -38.54 -40.77 -44.35
N LEU A 11 -38.95 -40.38 -43.13
CA LEU A 11 -40.28 -40.53 -42.50
C LEU A 11 -40.72 -41.97 -42.20
N LEU A 12 -41.10 -42.22 -40.93
CA LEU A 12 -42.22 -43.04 -40.40
C LEU A 12 -42.15 -43.03 -38.85
N ARG A 13 -42.87 -42.15 -38.13
CA ARG A 13 -44.22 -42.29 -37.54
C ARG A 13 -44.46 -43.57 -36.69
N SER A 14 -44.67 -43.40 -35.38
CA SER A 14 -45.76 -44.07 -34.65
C SER A 14 -46.06 -43.38 -33.31
N SER A 15 -47.35 -43.23 -33.04
CA SER A 15 -48.01 -42.52 -31.95
C SER A 15 -48.76 -43.53 -31.08
N ARG A 16 -48.77 -43.40 -29.75
CA ARG A 16 -49.81 -44.01 -28.90
C ARG A 16 -50.19 -43.15 -27.68
N VAL A 17 -51.47 -43.28 -27.35
CA VAL A 17 -52.34 -42.43 -26.52
C VAL A 17 -52.44 -42.93 -25.07
N SER A 18 -52.72 -41.97 -24.20
CA SER A 18 -53.19 -41.96 -22.80
C SER A 18 -53.92 -43.19 -22.23
N ARG A 19 -53.69 -43.44 -20.92
CA ARG A 19 -54.70 -43.98 -19.99
C ARG A 19 -54.66 -43.24 -18.65
N SER A 20 -55.83 -42.71 -18.30
CA SER A 20 -56.22 -42.17 -17.00
C SER A 20 -56.43 -43.31 -15.99
N ALA A 21 -55.97 -43.11 -14.75
CA ALA A 21 -56.37 -43.93 -13.60
C ALA A 21 -56.71 -42.99 -12.44
N THR A 22 -58.00 -42.87 -12.17
CA THR A 22 -58.58 -42.22 -10.99
C THR A 22 -58.43 -43.14 -9.79
N PHE A 23 -57.67 -42.71 -8.78
CA PHE A 23 -57.75 -43.27 -7.42
C PHE A 23 -58.37 -42.23 -6.50
N HIS A 24 -59.57 -42.52 -6.00
CA HIS A 24 -60.16 -41.85 -4.86
C HIS A 24 -59.53 -42.39 -3.57
N VAL A 25 -58.84 -41.53 -2.83
CA VAL A 25 -58.53 -41.78 -1.41
C VAL A 25 -59.12 -40.64 -0.61
N ARG A 26 -60.01 -41.01 0.32
CA ARG A 26 -60.68 -40.12 1.28
C ARG A 26 -59.66 -39.54 2.27
N CYS A 27 -59.92 -38.29 2.62
CA CYS A 27 -59.18 -37.43 3.53
C CYS A 27 -59.13 -37.98 4.97
N LEU A 28 -57.96 -37.90 5.61
CA LEU A 28 -57.84 -37.65 7.05
C LEU A 28 -56.85 -36.50 7.22
N ALA A 29 -57.38 -35.29 7.28
CA ALA A 29 -56.62 -34.08 7.56
C ALA A 29 -56.28 -34.04 9.05
N THR A 30 -55.03 -34.34 9.39
CA THR A 30 -54.40 -33.79 10.60
C THR A 30 -54.00 -32.35 10.31
N PRO A 31 -54.28 -31.37 11.19
CA PRO A 31 -53.84 -29.99 10.98
C PRO A 31 -52.32 -29.95 11.08
N SER A 32 -51.64 -29.96 9.93
CA SER A 32 -50.26 -29.55 9.83
C SER A 32 -50.21 -28.06 10.11
N THR A 33 -49.58 -27.66 11.21
CA THR A 33 -49.19 -26.28 11.49
C THR A 33 -48.15 -25.84 10.47
N SER A 34 -48.62 -25.45 9.28
CA SER A 34 -47.78 -24.79 8.28
C SER A 34 -47.35 -23.43 8.85
N LYS A 35 -46.04 -23.25 9.04
CA LYS A 35 -45.44 -21.95 9.36
C LYS A 35 -45.92 -20.91 8.32
N PRO A 36 -46.22 -19.67 8.73
CA PRO A 36 -46.69 -18.65 7.81
C PRO A 36 -45.67 -18.39 6.70
N ALA A 37 -46.15 -17.99 5.53
CA ALA A 37 -45.28 -17.59 4.43
C ALA A 37 -44.37 -16.44 4.88
N PHE A 38 -43.11 -16.47 4.48
CA PHE A 38 -42.06 -15.52 4.86
C PHE A 38 -42.47 -14.05 4.73
N SER A 39 -43.34 -13.73 3.76
CA SER A 39 -43.88 -12.38 3.56
C SER A 39 -44.80 -11.89 4.69
N GLN A 40 -45.55 -12.80 5.33
CA GLN A 40 -46.41 -12.47 6.48
C GLN A 40 -45.58 -12.25 7.74
N ALA A 41 -44.58 -13.11 8.00
CA ALA A 41 -43.67 -12.93 9.12
C ALA A 41 -42.86 -11.62 9.05
N LEU A 42 -42.55 -11.15 7.83
CA LEU A 42 -41.91 -9.85 7.59
C LEU A 42 -42.83 -8.66 7.84
N ALA A 43 -44.14 -8.80 7.60
CA ALA A 43 -45.11 -7.74 7.80
C ALA A 43 -45.46 -7.58 9.30
N ASP A 44 -45.54 -8.70 10.02
CA ASP A 44 -45.92 -8.71 11.44
C ASP A 44 -44.74 -8.34 12.36
N GLY A 45 -43.49 -8.57 11.91
CA GLY A 45 -42.27 -8.24 12.65
C GLY A 45 -42.08 -9.08 13.93
N PRO A 46 -40.86 -9.13 14.50
CA PRO A 46 -40.64 -9.86 15.73
C PRO A 46 -41.30 -9.16 16.91
N SER A 47 -41.90 -9.95 17.81
CA SER A 47 -42.47 -9.45 19.05
C SER A 47 -41.38 -9.12 20.07
N LEU A 48 -41.72 -8.40 21.14
CA LEU A 48 -40.77 -8.06 22.21
C LEU A 48 -40.19 -9.32 22.88
N ASP A 49 -40.97 -10.40 22.95
CA ASP A 49 -40.54 -11.67 23.53
C ASP A 49 -39.51 -12.39 22.63
N ASP A 50 -39.61 -12.24 21.30
CA ASP A 50 -38.62 -12.76 20.35
C ASP A 50 -37.25 -12.07 20.49
N PHE A 51 -37.25 -10.81 20.95
CA PHE A 51 -36.02 -10.06 21.23
C PHE A 51 -35.37 -10.46 22.56
N ILE A 52 -36.17 -10.87 23.54
CA ILE A 52 -35.69 -11.30 24.87
C ILE A 52 -35.18 -12.75 24.83
N ALA A 53 -35.71 -13.58 23.94
CA ALA A 53 -35.41 -15.00 23.89
C ALA A 53 -34.10 -15.39 23.17
N ASP A 54 -33.31 -14.43 22.67
CA ASP A 54 -32.01 -14.59 21.96
C ASP A 54 -31.88 -15.82 21.03
N SER A 55 -32.99 -16.19 20.38
CA SER A 55 -33.08 -17.39 19.54
C SER A 55 -33.32 -17.01 18.09
N VAL A 56 -32.43 -16.18 17.55
CA VAL A 56 -32.35 -15.98 16.10
C VAL A 56 -31.65 -17.19 15.50
N GLN A 57 -32.41 -18.11 14.90
CA GLN A 57 -31.85 -19.19 14.10
C GLN A 57 -31.10 -18.58 12.91
N THR A 58 -29.77 -18.69 12.98
CA THR A 58 -28.84 -18.30 11.92
C THR A 58 -29.16 -19.11 10.66
N ALA A 59 -29.94 -18.53 9.75
CA ALA A 59 -30.20 -19.13 8.46
C ALA A 59 -28.89 -19.18 7.66
N LEU A 60 -28.31 -20.38 7.55
CA LEU A 60 -27.31 -20.83 6.58
C LEU A 60 -26.44 -19.71 5.96
N PHE A 61 -25.69 -19.03 6.82
CA PHE A 61 -24.51 -18.31 6.39
C PHE A 61 -23.41 -19.35 6.22
N TRP A 62 -22.80 -19.39 5.04
CA TRP A 62 -21.50 -20.01 4.86
C TRP A 62 -20.60 -19.49 5.98
N GLU A 63 -20.03 -20.38 6.79
CA GLU A 63 -19.11 -20.05 7.87
C GLU A 63 -17.83 -19.41 7.29
N HIS A 64 -17.93 -18.13 6.90
CA HIS A 64 -16.81 -17.24 7.08
C HIS A 64 -16.80 -16.91 8.56
N GLU A 65 -16.03 -17.69 9.30
CA GLU A 65 -15.53 -17.35 10.61
C GLU A 65 -15.36 -15.82 10.68
N HIS A 66 -16.12 -15.16 11.55
CA HIS A 66 -15.95 -13.74 11.83
C HIS A 66 -14.59 -13.56 12.52
N VAL A 67 -13.50 -13.71 11.79
CA VAL A 67 -12.15 -13.36 12.22
C VAL A 67 -12.23 -11.87 12.51
N ARG A 68 -12.38 -11.55 13.79
CA ARG A 68 -12.38 -10.18 14.30
C ARG A 68 -11.11 -9.56 13.75
N SER A 69 -11.24 -8.50 12.96
CA SER A 69 -10.07 -7.80 12.44
C SER A 69 -9.14 -7.50 13.62
N PRO A 70 -7.85 -7.83 13.52
CA PRO A 70 -6.96 -7.70 14.65
C PRO A 70 -6.99 -6.25 15.14
N ARG A 71 -7.15 -6.09 16.46
CA ARG A 71 -7.16 -4.75 17.08
C ARG A 71 -5.79 -4.13 16.89
N LEU A 72 -5.77 -2.81 16.65
CA LEU A 72 -4.52 -2.07 16.52
C LEU A 72 -3.67 -2.22 17.79
N PRO A 73 -2.47 -2.82 17.70
CA PRO A 73 -1.57 -2.99 18.84
C PRO A 73 -1.19 -1.66 19.49
N SER A 74 -0.83 -1.69 20.77
CA SER A 74 -0.47 -0.47 21.51
C SER A 74 0.77 0.22 20.95
N TYR A 75 1.76 -0.53 20.46
CA TYR A 75 2.97 0.02 19.85
C TYR A 75 2.71 0.74 18.51
N LEU A 76 1.56 0.48 17.88
CA LEU A 76 1.08 1.15 16.66
C LEU A 76 0.10 2.30 16.97
N LYS A 77 0.22 2.96 18.13
CA LYS A 77 -0.56 4.17 18.44
C LYS A 77 0.36 5.39 18.50
N THR A 78 0.00 6.47 17.80
CA THR A 78 0.73 7.75 17.85
C THR A 78 0.03 8.78 18.72
N SER A 79 0.81 9.74 19.20
CA SER A 79 0.29 10.96 19.80
C SER A 79 -0.19 11.96 18.75
N ILE A 80 -1.15 12.80 19.14
CA ILE A 80 -1.64 13.88 18.27
C ILE A 80 -0.49 14.88 18.03
N PRO A 81 -0.20 15.26 16.77
CA PRO A 81 0.86 16.21 16.46
C PRO A 81 0.54 17.58 17.08
N LYS A 82 1.52 18.13 17.81
CA LYS A 82 1.45 19.45 18.47
C LYS A 82 2.76 20.19 18.22
N GLY A 83 2.71 21.52 18.09
CA GLY A 83 3.90 22.36 17.99
C GLY A 83 3.77 23.56 17.06
N ALA A 84 4.62 24.57 17.30
CA ALA A 84 4.66 25.79 16.50
C ALA A 84 5.12 25.51 15.05
N SER A 85 6.16 24.67 14.87
CA SER A 85 6.68 24.30 13.54
C SER A 85 5.63 23.58 12.68
N PHE A 86 4.97 22.55 13.25
CA PHE A 86 3.85 21.87 12.60
C PHE A 86 2.76 22.84 12.13
N SER A 87 2.35 23.77 13.01
CA SER A 87 1.28 24.72 12.72
C SER A 87 1.67 25.72 11.63
N LYS A 88 2.95 26.14 11.60
CA LYS A 88 3.52 27.01 10.55
C LYS A 88 3.55 26.31 9.20
N ILE A 89 4.15 25.13 9.10
CA ILE A 89 4.22 24.35 7.85
C ILE A 89 2.82 24.08 7.30
N LYS A 90 1.88 23.70 8.18
CA LYS A 90 0.47 23.51 7.80
C LYS A 90 -0.17 24.76 7.20
N LYS A 91 0.10 25.93 7.79
CA LYS A 91 -0.41 27.22 7.31
C LYS A 91 0.22 27.59 5.97
N ASP A 92 1.53 27.42 5.83
CA ASP A 92 2.26 27.76 4.62
C ASP A 92 1.82 26.90 3.44
N LEU A 93 1.70 25.57 3.62
CA LEU A 93 1.22 24.65 2.58
C LEU A 93 -0.19 25.03 2.08
N ARG A 94 -1.11 25.34 3.01
CA ARG A 94 -2.47 25.79 2.65
C ARG A 94 -2.47 27.15 1.96
N GLY A 95 -1.66 28.09 2.43
CA GLY A 95 -1.53 29.42 1.84
C GLY A 95 -0.95 29.39 0.43
N LEU A 96 -0.08 28.41 0.15
CA LEU A 96 0.51 28.16 -1.17
C LEU A 96 -0.32 27.22 -2.04
N ASN A 97 -1.46 26.72 -1.54
CA ASN A 97 -2.31 25.74 -2.21
C ASN A 97 -1.55 24.47 -2.64
N LEU A 98 -0.69 23.97 -1.74
CA LEU A 98 0.10 22.75 -1.94
C LEU A 98 -0.52 21.57 -1.19
N HIS A 99 -0.55 20.41 -1.85
CA HIS A 99 -0.97 19.15 -1.26
C HIS A 99 0.23 18.33 -0.81
N THR A 100 0.05 17.58 0.29
CA THR A 100 1.10 16.67 0.79
C THR A 100 0.51 15.31 1.14
N VAL A 101 1.24 14.25 0.81
CA VAL A 101 0.89 12.88 1.23
C VAL A 101 0.82 12.76 2.75
N CYS A 102 1.58 13.56 3.48
CA CYS A 102 1.51 13.64 4.93
C CYS A 102 0.09 13.94 5.43
N GLU A 103 -0.60 14.90 4.82
CA GLU A 103 -1.98 15.25 5.18
C GLU A 103 -3.00 14.30 4.53
N GLU A 104 -2.87 14.04 3.22
CA GLU A 104 -3.85 13.24 2.45
C GLU A 104 -3.92 11.78 2.93
N ALA A 105 -2.78 11.17 3.25
CA ALA A 105 -2.71 9.80 3.76
C ALA A 105 -2.84 9.72 5.29
N ARG A 106 -3.05 10.85 5.98
CA ARG A 106 -3.12 10.93 7.46
C ARG A 106 -1.92 10.26 8.13
N CYS A 107 -0.73 10.66 7.68
CA CYS A 107 0.51 10.02 8.09
C CYS A 107 0.70 10.10 9.62
N PRO A 108 0.94 8.96 10.30
CA PRO A 108 1.15 8.93 11.75
C PRO A 108 2.39 9.74 12.19
N ASN A 109 3.37 9.91 11.30
CA ASN A 109 4.65 10.57 11.59
C ASN A 109 4.67 12.07 11.25
N ILE A 110 3.53 12.65 10.85
CA ILE A 110 3.51 14.06 10.42
C ILE A 110 4.04 15.01 11.51
N GLY A 111 3.81 14.68 12.79
CA GLY A 111 4.35 15.45 13.92
C GLY A 111 5.87 15.43 14.00
N ASP A 112 6.48 14.25 13.82
CA ASP A 112 7.94 14.09 13.91
C ASP A 112 8.64 14.67 12.68
N CYS A 113 8.03 14.52 11.50
CA CYS A 113 8.56 15.08 10.26
C CYS A 113 8.49 16.62 10.26
N TRP A 114 7.39 17.22 10.72
CA TRP A 114 7.19 18.68 10.69
C TRP A 114 7.63 19.39 11.98
N GLY A 115 7.94 18.63 13.03
CA GLY A 115 8.24 19.15 14.37
C GLY A 115 9.56 19.90 14.51
N GLY A 116 10.49 19.75 13.55
CA GLY A 116 11.89 20.20 13.71
C GLY A 116 12.64 19.40 14.78
N LYS A 117 13.96 19.60 14.97
CA LYS A 117 14.63 19.06 16.16
C LYS A 117 14.52 20.05 17.33
N PRO A 118 14.37 19.57 18.58
CA PRO A 118 14.39 20.44 19.75
C PRO A 118 15.70 21.25 19.81
N GLY A 119 15.58 22.59 19.84
CA GLY A 119 16.74 23.48 19.94
C GLY A 119 17.38 23.89 18.61
N GLU A 120 16.90 23.42 17.45
CA GLU A 120 17.36 23.93 16.14
C GLU A 120 16.92 25.40 15.96
N THR A 121 17.87 26.24 15.57
CA THR A 121 17.59 27.61 15.10
C THR A 121 16.83 27.56 13.76
N GLU A 122 16.16 28.65 13.37
CA GLU A 122 15.45 28.68 12.08
C GLU A 122 16.38 28.45 10.88
N GLU A 123 17.64 28.89 10.97
CA GLU A 123 18.63 28.71 9.92
C GLU A 123 19.11 27.26 9.84
N GLU A 124 19.38 26.62 10.98
CA GLU A 124 19.72 25.20 11.06
C GLU A 124 18.56 24.31 10.57
N GLY A 125 17.32 24.64 10.96
CA GLY A 125 16.13 23.94 10.50
C GLY A 125 15.92 24.04 8.98
N ARG A 126 16.23 25.20 8.37
CA ARG A 126 16.20 25.39 6.91
C ARG A 126 17.33 24.64 6.20
N ASN A 127 18.53 24.60 6.77
CA ASN A 127 19.71 23.96 6.18
C ASN A 127 19.71 22.43 6.35
N ALA A 128 18.99 21.90 7.35
CA ALA A 128 18.75 20.47 7.53
C ALA A 128 17.49 19.97 6.80
N ALA A 129 16.77 20.86 6.09
CA ALA A 129 15.53 20.52 5.41
C ALA A 129 15.78 19.64 4.19
N THR A 130 15.17 18.46 4.20
CA THR A 130 15.06 17.57 3.05
C THR A 130 13.69 17.77 2.41
N ALA A 131 13.64 17.97 1.09
CA ALA A 131 12.39 18.03 0.34
C ALA A 131 12.18 16.69 -0.38
N THR A 132 11.32 15.84 0.17
CA THR A 132 10.83 14.69 -0.59
C THR A 132 9.62 15.14 -1.40
N ILE A 133 9.74 15.05 -2.72
CA ILE A 133 8.69 15.42 -3.64
C ILE A 133 8.03 14.12 -4.08
N MET A 134 6.76 13.99 -3.72
CA MET A 134 5.88 12.99 -4.31
C MET A 134 4.87 13.74 -5.16
N LEU A 135 5.06 13.70 -6.48
CA LEU A 135 4.05 14.16 -7.42
C LEU A 135 3.23 12.94 -7.81
N MET A 136 1.97 12.89 -7.38
CA MET A 136 1.07 11.87 -7.89
C MET A 136 0.78 12.22 -9.35
N GLY A 137 1.55 11.63 -10.26
CA GLY A 137 1.32 11.73 -11.70
C GLY A 137 -0.04 11.13 -12.01
N ASP A 138 -0.92 11.91 -12.61
CA ASP A 138 -2.21 11.39 -13.02
C ASP A 138 -1.97 10.42 -14.18
N THR A 139 -2.41 9.16 -14.04
CA THR A 139 -2.18 8.12 -15.06
C THR A 139 -2.80 8.45 -16.42
N TYR A 140 -3.58 9.53 -16.49
CA TYR A 140 -4.19 10.08 -17.71
C TYR A 140 -3.29 11.05 -18.48
N LEU A 141 -2.17 11.51 -17.91
CA LEU A 141 -1.19 12.30 -18.64
C LEU A 141 -0.40 11.40 -19.59
N ALA A 142 -0.18 11.88 -20.82
CA ALA A 142 0.54 11.13 -21.84
C ALA A 142 1.97 10.73 -21.42
N ASP A 143 2.61 11.54 -20.58
CA ASP A 143 3.96 11.29 -20.05
C ASP A 143 3.96 10.71 -18.62
N GLY A 144 2.79 10.39 -18.06
CA GLY A 144 2.63 9.97 -16.67
C GLY A 144 3.10 11.00 -15.64
N GLY A 145 3.24 12.27 -16.02
CA GLY A 145 3.73 13.36 -15.17
C GLY A 145 5.26 13.49 -15.10
N ALA A 146 6.02 12.77 -15.93
CA ALA A 146 7.48 12.77 -15.88
C ALA A 146 8.11 14.16 -16.06
N HIS A 147 7.61 14.98 -16.99
CA HIS A 147 8.13 16.34 -17.15
C HIS A 147 7.80 17.22 -15.95
N HIS A 148 6.62 17.02 -15.34
CA HIS A 148 6.23 17.78 -14.15
C HIS A 148 7.15 17.47 -12.96
N PHE A 149 7.55 16.21 -12.80
CA PHE A 149 8.61 15.82 -11.86
C PHE A 149 9.92 16.54 -12.15
N ALA A 150 10.43 16.40 -13.38
CA ALA A 150 11.72 16.96 -13.75
C ALA A 150 11.77 18.49 -13.56
N GLU A 151 10.75 19.22 -14.03
CA GLU A 151 10.67 20.67 -13.88
C GLU A 151 10.62 21.11 -12.42
N THR A 152 9.87 20.41 -11.58
CA THR A 152 9.76 20.74 -10.14
C THR A 152 11.11 20.56 -9.46
N ILE A 153 11.80 19.45 -9.73
CA ILE A 153 13.13 19.16 -9.19
C ILE A 153 14.13 20.24 -9.65
N MET A 154 14.16 20.55 -10.94
CA MET A 154 15.03 21.58 -11.50
C MET A 154 14.78 22.96 -10.88
N LYS A 155 13.52 23.37 -10.71
CA LYS A 155 13.15 24.65 -10.07
C LYS A 155 13.59 24.71 -8.61
N ILE A 156 13.47 23.61 -7.87
CA ILE A 156 13.96 23.53 -6.48
C ILE A 156 15.47 23.64 -6.45
N LYS A 157 16.19 22.88 -7.28
CA LYS A 157 17.66 22.94 -7.34
C LYS A 157 18.18 24.31 -7.79
N GLN A 158 17.47 25.01 -8.68
CA GLN A 158 17.79 26.38 -9.06
C GLN A 158 17.61 27.37 -7.90
N LYS A 159 16.55 27.23 -7.10
CA LYS A 159 16.22 28.16 -6.02
C LYS A 159 16.99 27.88 -4.72
N ALA A 160 17.27 26.61 -4.45
CA ALA A 160 17.89 26.13 -3.22
C ALA A 160 18.75 24.88 -3.52
N PRO A 161 19.93 25.05 -4.14
CA PRO A 161 20.78 23.93 -4.58
C PRO A 161 21.27 23.05 -3.43
N GLN A 162 21.31 23.57 -2.20
CA GLN A 162 21.69 22.84 -0.99
C GLN A 162 20.63 21.85 -0.49
N ILE A 163 19.37 21.98 -0.93
CA ILE A 163 18.30 21.06 -0.53
C ILE A 163 18.50 19.73 -1.25
N LEU A 164 18.51 18.64 -0.47
CA LEU A 164 18.46 17.29 -1.02
C LEU A 164 17.02 16.98 -1.47
N VAL A 165 16.89 16.46 -2.68
CA VAL A 165 15.63 16.15 -3.36
C VAL A 165 15.54 14.66 -3.61
N GLU A 166 14.59 14.03 -2.92
CA GLU A 166 14.12 12.67 -3.20
C GLU A 166 12.85 12.76 -4.04
N ALA A 167 12.81 12.05 -5.17
CA ALA A 167 11.63 11.95 -6.02
C ALA A 167 11.04 10.54 -5.93
N LEU A 168 9.86 10.41 -5.30
CA LEU A 168 9.10 9.16 -5.29
C LEU A 168 8.18 9.12 -6.50
N THR A 169 8.55 8.33 -7.51
CA THR A 169 7.88 8.29 -8.82
C THR A 169 6.92 7.11 -8.95
N GLY A 170 5.94 7.27 -9.85
CA GLY A 170 5.23 6.13 -10.42
C GLY A 170 6.13 5.28 -11.33
N ASP A 171 5.55 4.29 -11.99
CA ASP A 171 6.24 3.42 -12.95
C ASP A 171 6.16 3.93 -14.40
N PHE A 172 5.47 5.04 -14.63
CA PHE A 172 5.21 5.64 -15.95
C PHE A 172 4.65 4.65 -16.98
N GLY A 173 3.89 3.65 -16.54
CA GLY A 173 3.38 2.59 -17.40
C GLY A 173 4.49 1.76 -18.07
N GLY A 174 5.67 1.68 -17.44
CA GLY A 174 6.84 0.98 -17.96
C GLY A 174 7.67 1.77 -18.98
N SER A 175 7.36 3.05 -19.20
CA SER A 175 8.11 3.89 -20.14
C SER A 175 9.48 4.29 -19.59
N LEU A 176 10.53 3.57 -20.00
CA LEU A 176 11.91 3.91 -19.65
C LEU A 176 12.36 5.31 -20.12
N PRO A 177 11.92 5.84 -21.29
CA PRO A 177 12.17 7.23 -21.65
C PRO A 177 11.65 8.24 -20.61
N HIS A 178 10.48 7.97 -20.01
CA HIS A 178 9.94 8.82 -18.94
C HIS A 178 10.74 8.69 -17.64
N VAL A 179 11.23 7.48 -17.32
CA VAL A 179 12.19 7.27 -16.22
C VAL A 179 13.45 8.11 -16.44
N SER A 180 14.01 8.12 -17.65
CA SER A 180 15.19 8.92 -18.01
C SER A 180 14.99 10.42 -17.79
N ILE A 181 13.81 10.95 -18.13
CA ILE A 181 13.49 12.39 -17.93
C ILE A 181 13.64 12.76 -16.46
N VAL A 182 13.05 11.98 -15.56
CA VAL A 182 13.13 12.25 -14.13
C VAL A 182 14.54 11.99 -13.59
N ALA A 183 15.19 10.89 -14.00
CA ALA A 183 16.55 10.56 -13.57
C ALA A 183 17.56 11.68 -13.88
N LYS A 184 17.39 12.37 -15.02
CA LYS A 184 18.27 13.46 -15.48
C LYS A 184 17.94 14.85 -14.91
N SER A 185 16.93 14.96 -14.04
CA SER A 185 16.47 16.24 -13.51
C SER A 185 17.38 16.89 -12.45
N GLY A 186 18.39 16.15 -11.97
CA GLY A 186 19.29 16.61 -10.91
C GLY A 186 18.83 16.29 -9.48
N LEU A 187 17.92 15.33 -9.32
CA LEU A 187 17.57 14.75 -8.03
C LEU A 187 18.75 14.05 -7.35
N ASP A 188 18.68 13.88 -6.03
CA ASP A 188 19.70 13.16 -5.26
C ASP A 188 19.31 11.69 -5.03
N VAL A 189 18.02 11.41 -4.89
CA VAL A 189 17.48 10.05 -4.64
C VAL A 189 16.32 9.78 -5.58
N TYR A 190 16.44 8.73 -6.39
CA TYR A 190 15.36 8.21 -7.23
C TYR A 190 14.63 7.11 -6.45
N ALA A 191 13.40 7.36 -6.05
CA ALA A 191 12.61 6.39 -5.29
C ALA A 191 11.48 5.83 -6.16
N HIS A 192 11.34 4.51 -6.18
CA HIS A 192 10.18 3.81 -6.73
C HIS A 192 9.89 2.56 -5.91
N ASN A 193 8.67 2.44 -5.41
CA ASN A 193 8.32 1.37 -4.50
C ASN A 193 7.87 0.11 -5.24
N VAL A 194 8.43 -1.04 -4.86
CA VAL A 194 7.87 -2.35 -5.22
C VAL A 194 6.62 -2.67 -4.40
N GLU A 195 6.46 -2.04 -3.23
CA GLU A 195 5.35 -2.10 -2.27
C GLU A 195 5.15 -3.46 -1.58
N THR A 196 5.28 -4.57 -2.29
CA THR A 196 5.13 -5.92 -1.74
C THR A 196 5.95 -6.93 -2.55
N VAL A 197 5.86 -8.20 -2.17
CA VAL A 197 6.49 -9.32 -2.87
C VAL A 197 5.83 -9.58 -4.23
N GLU A 198 6.55 -10.22 -5.15
CA GLU A 198 6.06 -10.47 -6.51
C GLU A 198 4.72 -11.22 -6.53
N ALA A 199 4.58 -12.24 -5.68
CA ALA A 199 3.37 -13.07 -5.61
C ALA A 199 2.10 -12.27 -5.20
N LEU A 200 2.26 -11.23 -4.38
CA LEU A 200 1.14 -10.42 -3.87
C LEU A 200 0.87 -9.17 -4.70
N THR A 201 1.78 -8.81 -5.61
CA THR A 201 1.65 -7.61 -6.44
C THR A 201 0.30 -7.49 -7.14
N PRO A 202 -0.28 -8.53 -7.78
CA PRO A 202 -1.58 -8.44 -8.44
C PRO A 202 -2.77 -8.15 -7.52
N PHE A 203 -2.62 -8.41 -6.21
CA PHE A 203 -3.66 -8.22 -5.20
C PHE A 203 -3.49 -6.92 -4.41
N VAL A 204 -2.25 -6.45 -4.29
CA VAL A 204 -1.88 -5.25 -3.52
C VAL A 204 -1.86 -4.00 -4.37
N ARG A 205 -1.40 -4.10 -5.62
CA ARG A 205 -1.14 -2.96 -6.51
C ARG A 205 -2.16 -2.90 -7.65
N ASP A 206 -2.23 -1.76 -8.32
CA ASP A 206 -3.00 -1.64 -9.57
C ASP A 206 -2.50 -2.69 -10.57
N ARG A 207 -3.41 -3.36 -11.27
CA ARG A 207 -3.09 -4.41 -12.26
C ARG A 207 -2.10 -3.99 -13.35
N ARG A 208 -1.93 -2.69 -13.60
CA ARG A 208 -0.97 -2.13 -14.56
C ARG A 208 0.45 -2.04 -13.99
N ALA A 209 0.60 -2.05 -12.68
CA ALA A 209 1.87 -1.98 -11.98
C ALA A 209 2.35 -3.40 -11.62
N THR A 210 3.34 -3.89 -12.35
CA THR A 210 3.92 -5.23 -12.09
C THR A 210 5.23 -5.12 -11.32
N PHE A 211 5.56 -6.18 -10.57
CA PHE A 211 6.81 -6.24 -9.81
C PHE A 211 8.03 -6.09 -10.73
N ARG A 212 8.03 -6.79 -11.87
CA ARG A 212 9.10 -6.73 -12.87
C ARG A 212 9.23 -5.37 -13.52
N GLN A 213 8.12 -4.68 -13.78
CA GLN A 213 8.14 -3.30 -14.27
C GLN A 213 8.79 -2.36 -13.24
N SER A 214 8.47 -2.51 -11.95
CA SER A 214 9.13 -1.73 -10.88
C SER A 214 10.64 -1.97 -10.80
N LEU A 215 11.09 -3.21 -10.99
CA LEU A 215 12.53 -3.50 -11.06
C LEU A 215 13.18 -2.82 -12.27
N SER A 216 12.55 -2.89 -13.46
CA SER A 216 13.06 -2.22 -14.66
C SER A 216 13.17 -0.69 -14.49
N VAL A 217 12.24 -0.06 -13.77
CA VAL A 217 12.28 1.38 -13.45
C VAL A 217 13.51 1.70 -12.60
N LEU A 218 13.73 0.96 -11.51
CA LEU A 218 14.86 1.17 -10.61
C LEU A 218 16.21 0.89 -11.30
N GLU A 219 16.29 -0.22 -12.05
CA GLU A 219 17.48 -0.61 -12.80
C GLU A 219 17.84 0.46 -13.85
N HIS A 220 16.84 0.97 -14.59
CA HIS A 220 17.06 1.98 -15.61
C HIS A 220 17.46 3.33 -15.00
N ALA A 221 16.84 3.73 -13.89
CA ALA A 221 17.26 4.93 -13.17
C ALA A 221 18.73 4.84 -12.73
N LYS A 222 19.16 3.69 -12.18
CA LYS A 222 20.56 3.42 -11.82
C LYS A 222 21.49 3.54 -13.03
N LYS A 223 21.12 2.96 -14.17
CA LYS A 223 21.89 3.04 -15.44
C LYS A 223 22.01 4.47 -15.99
N GLU A 224 21.02 5.32 -15.73
CA GLU A 224 21.07 6.76 -16.09
C GLU A 224 21.97 7.59 -15.18
N GLY A 225 22.59 6.98 -14.16
CA GLY A 225 23.59 7.60 -13.30
C GLY A 225 23.02 8.35 -12.10
N VAL A 226 21.80 8.02 -11.65
CA VAL A 226 21.28 8.55 -10.37
C VAL A 226 22.18 8.07 -9.23
N ARG A 227 22.42 8.94 -8.24
CA ARG A 227 23.34 8.63 -7.14
C ARG A 227 22.83 7.51 -6.25
N ILE A 228 21.55 7.61 -5.87
CA ILE A 228 20.90 6.67 -4.95
C ILE A 228 19.56 6.26 -5.54
N THR A 229 19.31 4.96 -5.53
CA THR A 229 18.00 4.35 -5.80
C THR A 229 17.38 3.83 -4.51
N LYS A 230 16.08 4.03 -4.35
CA LYS A 230 15.35 3.68 -3.13
C LYS A 230 14.04 2.99 -3.43
N THR A 231 13.69 2.01 -2.59
CA THR A 231 12.39 1.34 -2.66
C THR A 231 11.82 1.07 -1.26
N SER A 232 10.54 0.70 -1.20
CA SER A 232 9.88 0.26 0.03
C SER A 232 9.11 -1.04 -0.16
N ILE A 233 9.03 -1.82 0.92
CA ILE A 233 8.24 -3.03 1.08
C ILE A 233 7.33 -2.84 2.30
N MET A 234 6.02 -2.97 2.10
CA MET A 234 5.05 -3.06 3.18
C MET A 234 4.96 -4.50 3.67
N LEU A 235 5.00 -4.68 4.99
CA LEU A 235 4.78 -5.96 5.66
C LEU A 235 3.39 -6.02 6.28
N GLY A 236 2.88 -7.23 6.51
CA GLY A 236 1.53 -7.46 7.05
C GLY A 236 0.43 -7.44 6.00
N VAL A 237 0.78 -7.65 4.72
CA VAL A 237 -0.17 -7.82 3.60
C VAL A 237 -0.40 -9.28 3.22
N GLY A 238 0.26 -10.21 3.92
CA GLY A 238 0.14 -11.66 3.72
C GLY A 238 1.40 -12.31 3.13
N GLU A 239 2.51 -11.56 3.09
CA GLU A 239 3.79 -12.00 2.56
C GLU A 239 4.43 -13.08 3.45
N ALA A 240 5.01 -14.11 2.83
CA ALA A 240 5.82 -15.10 3.51
C ALA A 240 7.30 -14.66 3.56
N GLU A 241 8.05 -15.13 4.57
CA GLU A 241 9.44 -14.70 4.79
C GLU A 241 10.37 -15.04 3.60
N ASP A 242 10.17 -16.20 2.97
CA ASP A 242 10.91 -16.60 1.77
C ASP A 242 10.65 -15.66 0.59
N GLN A 243 9.42 -15.19 0.42
CA GLN A 243 9.06 -14.21 -0.61
C GLN A 243 9.68 -12.83 -0.37
N VAL A 244 9.82 -12.41 0.90
CA VAL A 244 10.53 -11.18 1.25
C VAL A 244 12.02 -11.32 0.98
N MET A 245 12.63 -12.46 1.34
CA MET A 245 14.02 -12.77 1.01
C MET A 245 14.27 -12.74 -0.50
N ASP A 246 13.39 -13.35 -1.30
CA ASP A 246 13.50 -13.33 -2.75
C ASP A 246 13.36 -11.92 -3.31
N THR A 247 12.45 -11.12 -2.77
CA THR A 247 12.31 -9.70 -3.14
C THR A 247 13.61 -8.93 -2.91
N LEU A 248 14.26 -9.11 -1.75
CA LEU A 248 15.55 -8.47 -1.46
C LEU A 248 16.65 -8.92 -2.42
N ARG A 249 16.69 -10.21 -2.79
CA ARG A 249 17.62 -10.75 -3.78
C ARG A 249 17.41 -10.10 -5.15
N GLU A 250 16.17 -9.98 -5.59
CA GLU A 250 15.84 -9.32 -6.86
C GLU A 250 16.22 -7.84 -6.86
N LEU A 251 15.98 -7.13 -5.75
CA LEU A 251 16.38 -5.73 -5.59
C LEU A 251 17.90 -5.55 -5.64
N ARG A 252 18.68 -6.46 -5.05
CA ARG A 252 20.15 -6.42 -5.15
C ARG A 252 20.66 -6.75 -6.54
N LYS A 253 19.98 -7.61 -7.32
CA LYS A 253 20.35 -7.88 -8.73
C LYS A 253 20.33 -6.64 -9.62
N VAL A 254 19.43 -5.69 -9.32
CA VAL A 254 19.32 -4.40 -10.03
C VAL A 254 20.02 -3.24 -9.29
N ASP A 255 20.85 -3.56 -8.31
CA ASP A 255 21.68 -2.64 -7.52
C ASP A 255 20.90 -1.49 -6.83
N VAL A 256 19.78 -1.84 -6.18
CA VAL A 256 19.02 -0.89 -5.35
C VAL A 256 19.76 -0.56 -4.06
N ASP A 257 20.02 0.73 -3.82
CA ASP A 257 20.86 1.19 -2.71
C ASP A 257 20.14 1.18 -1.36
N VAL A 258 18.88 1.62 -1.33
CA VAL A 258 18.12 1.82 -0.11
C VAL A 258 16.81 1.02 -0.14
N VAL A 259 16.55 0.28 0.93
CA VAL A 259 15.26 -0.42 1.12
C VAL A 259 14.62 0.01 2.43
N THR A 260 13.30 0.12 2.42
CA THR A 260 12.54 0.43 3.62
C THR A 260 11.48 -0.62 3.89
N PHE A 261 11.24 -0.91 5.17
CA PHE A 261 10.20 -1.83 5.63
C PHE A 261 9.24 -1.09 6.55
N GLY A 262 7.95 -1.15 6.23
CA GLY A 262 6.89 -0.49 6.98
C GLY A 262 5.69 -1.41 7.22
N GLN A 263 4.92 -1.15 8.27
CA GLN A 263 3.65 -1.85 8.50
C GLN A 263 2.61 -1.37 7.48
N TYR A 264 1.94 -2.29 6.78
CA TYR A 264 0.72 -1.96 6.06
C TYR A 264 -0.37 -1.53 7.04
N MET A 265 -0.78 -0.27 6.90
CA MET A 265 -1.83 0.33 7.69
C MET A 265 -3.06 0.53 6.82
N ARG A 266 -4.09 -0.26 7.07
CA ARG A 266 -5.35 -0.23 6.30
C ARG A 266 -6.02 1.16 6.41
N PRO A 267 -6.11 1.96 5.33
CA PRO A 267 -6.62 3.33 5.42
C PRO A 267 -8.12 3.38 5.74
N THR A 268 -8.90 2.51 5.09
CA THR A 268 -10.36 2.41 5.31
C THR A 268 -10.83 0.97 5.20
N LYS A 269 -12.07 0.70 5.64
CA LYS A 269 -12.71 -0.62 5.52
C LYS A 269 -12.92 -1.11 4.08
N ARG A 270 -12.69 -0.28 3.06
CA ARG A 270 -12.78 -0.67 1.64
C ARG A 270 -11.46 -1.21 1.09
N HIS A 271 -10.34 -0.92 1.74
CA HIS A 271 -9.02 -1.42 1.36
C HIS A 271 -8.83 -2.87 1.84
N MET A 272 -7.81 -3.56 1.33
CA MET A 272 -7.48 -4.93 1.77
C MET A 272 -7.31 -4.98 3.29
N LYS A 273 -7.70 -6.10 3.90
CA LYS A 273 -7.53 -6.30 5.34
C LYS A 273 -6.05 -6.37 5.67
N VAL A 274 -5.68 -5.91 6.86
CA VAL A 274 -4.36 -6.22 7.42
C VAL A 274 -4.36 -7.72 7.68
N ASP A 275 -3.35 -8.42 7.15
CA ASP A 275 -3.17 -9.85 7.38
C ASP A 275 -2.66 -10.08 8.81
N ARG A 276 -1.57 -9.39 9.15
CA ARG A 276 -0.97 -9.40 10.49
C ARG A 276 -0.34 -8.05 10.83
N TYR A 277 -0.27 -7.74 12.12
CA TYR A 277 0.59 -6.68 12.61
C TYR A 277 1.96 -7.28 12.91
N VAL A 278 2.99 -6.71 12.28
CA VAL A 278 4.35 -7.18 12.40
C VAL A 278 4.93 -6.69 13.72
N GLU A 279 5.51 -7.62 14.48
CA GLU A 279 6.15 -7.31 15.74
C GLU A 279 7.46 -6.54 15.53
N PRO A 280 7.83 -5.61 16.42
CA PRO A 280 9.05 -4.82 16.25
C PRO A 280 10.33 -5.62 16.00
N ALA A 281 10.49 -6.77 16.69
CA ALA A 281 11.67 -7.62 16.53
C ALA A 281 11.82 -8.17 15.10
N GLU A 282 10.72 -8.33 14.37
CA GLU A 282 10.77 -8.75 12.97
C GLU A 282 11.26 -7.62 12.05
N PHE A 283 10.89 -6.36 12.34
CA PHE A 283 11.48 -5.23 11.62
C PHE A 283 12.99 -5.14 11.84
N ASP A 284 13.47 -5.34 13.07
CA ASP A 284 14.89 -5.35 13.40
C ASP A 284 15.63 -6.48 12.66
N ARG A 285 15.02 -7.66 12.58
CA ARG A 285 15.54 -8.79 11.80
C ARG A 285 15.65 -8.46 10.32
N TRP A 286 14.61 -7.91 9.70
CA TRP A 286 14.64 -7.52 8.28
C TRP A 286 15.66 -6.43 7.99
N LYS A 287 15.86 -5.52 8.95
CA LYS A 287 16.91 -4.53 8.88
C LYS A 287 18.28 -5.19 8.77
N GLN A 288 18.61 -6.06 9.73
CA GLN A 288 19.91 -6.74 9.77
C GLN A 288 20.14 -7.56 8.49
N VAL A 289 19.13 -8.32 8.05
CA VAL A 289 19.21 -9.12 6.83
C VAL A 289 19.53 -8.26 5.61
N ALA A 290 18.84 -7.12 5.43
CA ALA A 290 19.11 -6.24 4.31
C ALA A 290 20.49 -5.55 4.43
N GLU A 291 20.90 -5.13 5.62
CA GLU A 291 22.26 -4.59 5.83
C GLU A 291 23.33 -5.62 5.47
N ASP A 292 23.17 -6.88 5.88
CA ASP A 292 24.07 -8.00 5.55
C ASP A 292 24.10 -8.33 4.05
N MET A 293 23.02 -8.02 3.32
CA MET A 293 22.94 -8.16 1.85
C MET A 293 23.60 -7.00 1.08
N GLY A 294 24.12 -5.99 1.79
CA GLY A 294 24.86 -4.88 1.20
C GLY A 294 23.99 -3.73 0.69
N PHE A 295 22.77 -3.57 1.20
CA PHE A 295 22.05 -2.30 1.01
C PHE A 295 22.80 -1.17 1.73
N LEU A 296 22.98 -0.02 1.08
CA LEU A 296 23.71 1.12 1.65
C LEU A 296 23.01 1.72 2.87
N TYR A 297 21.68 1.67 2.89
CA TYR A 297 20.90 2.11 4.03
C TYR A 297 19.58 1.34 4.12
N VAL A 298 19.20 0.99 5.34
CA VAL A 298 17.95 0.29 5.62
C VAL A 298 17.19 1.04 6.71
N ALA A 299 15.94 1.38 6.41
CA ALA A 299 15.02 1.92 7.40
C ALA A 299 13.85 0.96 7.61
N SER A 300 13.74 0.42 8.82
CA SER A 300 12.81 -0.68 9.12
C SER A 300 12.11 -0.46 10.45
N GLY A 301 10.79 -0.61 10.47
CA GLY A 301 9.98 -0.36 11.67
C GLY A 301 8.51 -0.08 11.37
N HIS A 302 7.70 -0.18 12.42
CA HIS A 302 6.25 -0.13 12.37
C HIS A 302 5.65 1.19 11.86
N TRP A 303 6.39 2.29 11.95
CA TRP A 303 5.94 3.61 11.49
C TRP A 303 6.49 4.05 10.15
N PHE A 304 7.41 3.31 9.52
CA PHE A 304 8.03 3.84 8.30
C PHE A 304 7.03 3.86 7.13
N ALA A 305 6.83 5.05 6.58
CA ALA A 305 6.16 5.26 5.30
C ALA A 305 7.21 5.28 4.18
N ALA A 306 6.77 5.20 2.92
CA ALA A 306 7.64 5.32 1.75
C ALA A 306 8.55 6.56 1.80
N VAL A 307 8.02 7.66 2.35
CA VAL A 307 8.76 8.89 2.63
C VAL A 307 9.28 8.84 4.07
N ILE A 308 10.60 8.69 4.20
CA ILE A 308 11.30 8.69 5.47
C ILE A 308 12.15 9.93 5.48
N ARG A 309 12.13 10.67 6.59
CA ARG A 309 13.16 11.68 6.87
C ARG A 309 14.46 10.88 6.96
N PRO A 310 15.34 10.93 5.94
CA PRO A 310 16.62 10.29 6.09
C PRO A 310 17.26 10.91 7.31
N ALA A 311 18.10 10.16 8.04
CA ALA A 311 19.09 10.86 8.84
C ALA A 311 19.82 11.78 7.85
N SER A 312 19.52 13.08 7.90
CA SER A 312 19.99 14.03 6.90
C SER A 312 21.51 14.04 6.83
N SER A 313 22.18 13.58 7.91
CA SER A 313 23.60 13.22 7.94
C SER A 313 23.96 12.04 7.03
N THR A 314 23.27 10.89 7.13
CA THR A 314 23.62 9.66 6.40
C THR A 314 23.47 9.83 4.89
N LEU A 315 22.32 10.34 4.41
CA LEU A 315 22.16 10.58 2.96
C LEU A 315 23.05 11.73 2.46
N LYS A 316 23.33 12.75 3.28
CA LYS A 316 24.26 13.81 2.89
C LYS A 316 25.69 13.28 2.74
N THR A 317 26.18 12.47 3.69
CA THR A 317 27.48 11.79 3.62
C THR A 317 27.60 10.94 2.36
N TYR A 318 26.54 10.20 2.01
CA TYR A 318 26.49 9.40 0.78
C TYR A 318 26.42 10.25 -0.49
N SER A 319 25.59 11.29 -0.52
CA SER A 319 25.44 12.19 -1.67
C SER A 319 26.73 12.98 -1.99
N GLU A 320 27.58 13.19 -0.98
CA GLU A 320 28.87 13.88 -1.07
C GLU A 320 30.06 12.92 -1.33
N GLY A 321 29.82 11.61 -1.51
CA GLY A 321 30.86 10.63 -1.86
C GLY A 321 31.90 10.36 -0.77
N ARG A 322 31.57 10.59 0.51
CA ARG A 322 32.46 10.28 1.64
C ARG A 322 32.18 8.88 2.17
N GLU A 323 33.21 8.03 2.25
CA GLU A 323 33.17 6.74 2.95
C GLU A 323 32.59 6.92 4.37
N LEU A 324 31.65 6.06 4.75
CA LEU A 324 31.08 6.09 6.09
C LEU A 324 32.15 5.81 7.15
N ARG A 325 32.38 6.76 8.05
CA ARG A 325 32.65 6.42 9.45
C ARG A 325 31.30 6.31 10.14
N ALA A 326 30.97 5.12 10.61
CA ALA A 326 29.84 4.91 11.51
C ALA A 326 30.09 5.74 12.78
N GLU A 327 29.33 6.82 12.96
CA GLU A 327 29.21 7.48 14.27
C GLU A 327 28.26 6.60 15.12
N PRO A 328 28.74 6.00 16.22
CA PRO A 328 27.86 5.41 17.21
C PRO A 328 27.14 6.56 17.96
N GLU A 329 25.90 6.35 18.38
CA GLU A 329 25.10 7.27 19.24
C GLU A 329 24.18 8.33 18.59
N ILE A 330 23.22 7.91 17.74
CA ILE A 330 21.97 8.70 17.59
C ILE A 330 20.69 7.85 17.80
N TRP A 331 20.78 6.51 17.80
CA TRP A 331 19.60 5.63 17.68
C TRP A 331 19.23 4.83 18.95
N SER A 332 19.27 5.43 20.14
CA SER A 332 18.90 4.74 21.40
C SER A 332 17.76 5.37 22.22
N ARG A 333 16.91 6.23 21.64
CA ARG A 333 15.71 6.75 22.33
C ARG A 333 14.38 6.42 21.66
N THR A 334 14.19 5.14 21.39
CA THR A 334 12.88 4.52 21.60
C THR A 334 13.06 3.46 22.67
N ARG A 335 13.17 3.89 23.94
CA ARG A 335 13.00 2.95 25.05
C ARG A 335 11.57 2.43 24.92
N TYR A 336 11.43 1.18 24.47
CA TYR A 336 10.29 0.38 24.88
C TYR A 336 10.26 0.50 26.40
N LEU A 337 9.26 1.20 26.93
CA LEU A 337 8.93 1.09 28.34
C LEU A 337 8.50 -0.35 28.53
N SER A 338 9.47 -1.21 28.86
CA SER A 338 9.19 -2.52 29.42
C SER A 338 8.36 -2.28 30.67
N PRO A 339 7.15 -2.83 30.79
CA PRO A 339 6.45 -2.79 32.06
C PRO A 339 7.31 -3.57 33.07
N MET A 340 7.58 -2.94 34.22
CA MET A 340 8.04 -3.65 35.41
C MET A 340 6.96 -4.61 35.91
#